data_AF-A0A2H0MFG5-F1
#
_entry.id   AF-A0A2H0MFG5-F1
#
_cell.length_a   1.000
_cell.length_b   1.000
_cell.length_c   1.000
_cell.angle_alpha   90.00
_cell.angle_beta   90.00
_cell.angle_gamma   90.00
#
_symmetry.space_group_name_H-M   'P 1'
#
loop_
_entity.id
_entity.type
_entity.pdbx_description
1 polymer ?
#
loop_
_entity_poly.entity_id
_entity_poly.type
_entity_poly.pdbx_seq_one_letter_code
_entity_poly.pdbx_strand_id
1 'polypeptide(L)'
;MSRYEKLCDLYRNSRQKLQVYQEESVVFAERLVKGLVEDFSVPPGETKCFPPGQPERADGTLPLKQTLMMGQDLYWHFGLEIMLLSENPETEPGQPVQIHLSFKKVDGNFQLKVAGKEHTYEVNLEKGQPFKPFFDDLFATIQESLKEGVDRFTEKKPPACKIGFMSECP
;
A
#
# COMPACT_ATOMS: atom_id res chain seq x y z
N MET A 1 25.84 -37.86 2.78
CA MET A 1 25.19 -36.58 2.49
C MET A 1 26.19 -35.64 1.81
N SER A 2 25.91 -35.21 0.58
CA SER A 2 26.80 -34.37 -0.25
C SER A 2 26.73 -32.89 0.12
N ARG A 3 27.69 -32.09 -0.36
CA ARG A 3 27.65 -30.62 -0.21
C ARG A 3 26.42 -30.01 -0.89
N TYR A 4 26.00 -30.57 -2.02
CA TYR A 4 24.80 -30.13 -2.75
C TYR A 4 23.52 -30.43 -1.97
N GLU A 5 23.39 -31.63 -1.40
CA GLU A 5 22.23 -32.01 -0.58
C GLU A 5 22.07 -31.08 0.63
N LYS A 6 23.17 -30.67 1.27
CA LYS A 6 23.15 -29.67 2.34
C LYS A 6 22.62 -28.32 1.88
N LEU A 7 22.99 -27.87 0.67
CA LEU A 7 22.46 -26.63 0.09
C LEU A 7 20.96 -26.75 -0.22
N CYS A 8 20.52 -27.89 -0.76
CA CYS A 8 19.10 -28.14 -1.02
C CYS A 8 18.28 -28.12 0.27
N ASP A 9 18.78 -28.70 1.36
CA ASP A 9 18.09 -28.71 2.65
C ASP A 9 18.02 -27.31 3.27
N LEU A 10 19.12 -26.53 3.21
CA LEU A 10 19.11 -25.12 3.61
C LEU A 10 18.11 -24.31 2.79
N TYR A 11 18.04 -24.53 1.48
CA TYR A 11 17.08 -23.87 0.60
C TYR A 11 15.63 -24.21 0.97
N ARG A 12 15.31 -25.48 1.22
CA ARG A 12 13.96 -25.89 1.65
C ARG A 12 13.55 -25.20 2.96
N ASN A 13 14.45 -25.17 3.94
CA ASN A 13 14.22 -24.49 5.22
C ASN A 13 14.02 -22.98 5.02
N SER A 14 14.82 -22.36 4.16
CA SER A 14 14.67 -20.94 3.81
C SER A 14 13.32 -20.66 3.14
N ARG A 15 12.89 -21.53 2.23
CA ARG A 15 11.62 -21.40 1.50
C ARG A 15 10.41 -21.52 2.43
N GLN A 16 10.47 -22.42 3.43
CA GLN A 16 9.44 -22.53 4.45
C GLN A 16 9.33 -21.26 5.30
N LYS A 17 10.47 -20.71 5.76
CA LYS A 17 10.49 -19.45 6.52
C LYS A 17 9.95 -18.27 5.70
N LEU A 18 10.30 -18.19 4.43
CA LEU A 18 9.80 -17.16 3.52
C LEU A 18 8.28 -17.28 3.32
N GLN A 19 7.76 -18.50 3.22
CA GLN A 19 6.32 -18.72 3.09
C GLN A 19 5.56 -18.23 4.33
N VAL A 20 6.05 -18.57 5.54
CA VAL A 20 5.45 -18.07 6.79
C VAL A 20 5.48 -16.55 6.84
N TYR A 21 6.62 -15.94 6.50
CA TYR A 21 6.75 -14.48 6.43
C TYR A 21 5.78 -13.84 5.43
N GLN A 22 5.58 -14.46 4.27
CA GLN A 22 4.63 -13.98 3.26
C GLN A 22 3.19 -14.05 3.77
N GLU A 23 2.80 -15.14 4.42
CA GLU A 23 1.46 -15.30 5.01
C GLU A 23 1.20 -14.23 6.09
N GLU A 24 2.15 -14.00 6.99
CA GLU A 24 2.06 -12.93 8.00
C GLU A 24 1.97 -11.53 7.35
N SER A 25 2.71 -11.31 6.27
CA SER A 25 2.72 -10.03 5.54
C SER A 25 1.39 -9.76 4.83
N VAL A 26 0.75 -10.80 4.29
CA VAL A 26 -0.60 -10.70 3.71
C VAL A 26 -1.61 -10.33 4.80
N VAL A 27 -1.58 -11.01 5.94
CA VAL A 27 -2.48 -10.72 7.07
C VAL A 27 -2.28 -9.29 7.59
N PHE A 28 -1.04 -8.81 7.64
CA PHE A 28 -0.74 -7.42 7.99
C PHE A 28 -1.38 -6.44 7.00
N ALA A 29 -1.19 -6.66 5.69
CA ALA A 29 -1.74 -5.79 4.66
C ALA A 29 -3.29 -5.78 4.68
N GLU A 30 -3.93 -6.93 4.91
CA GLU A 30 -5.38 -7.02 5.05
C GLU A 30 -5.90 -6.20 6.24
N ARG A 31 -5.20 -6.30 7.40
CA ARG A 31 -5.54 -5.49 8.58
C ARG A 31 -5.33 -4.00 8.34
N LEU A 32 -4.26 -3.63 7.63
CA LEU A 32 -3.96 -2.24 7.28
C LEU A 32 -5.07 -1.64 6.41
N VAL A 33 -5.43 -2.32 5.31
CA VAL A 33 -6.46 -1.84 4.38
C VAL A 33 -7.82 -1.79 5.07
N LYS A 34 -8.18 -2.84 5.81
CA LYS A 34 -9.44 -2.85 6.59
C LYS A 34 -9.49 -1.70 7.60
N GLY A 35 -8.42 -1.50 8.36
CA GLY A 35 -8.34 -0.42 9.35
C GLY A 35 -8.45 0.95 8.72
N LEU A 36 -7.89 1.15 7.52
CA LEU A 36 -7.98 2.41 6.80
C LEU A 36 -9.42 2.66 6.32
N VAL A 37 -10.06 1.66 5.72
CA VAL A 37 -11.46 1.74 5.28
C VAL A 37 -12.38 2.10 6.45
N GLU A 38 -12.15 1.50 7.62
CA GLU A 38 -12.90 1.78 8.85
C GLU A 38 -12.62 3.20 9.40
N ASP A 39 -11.36 3.62 9.51
CA ASP A 39 -10.98 4.94 10.04
C ASP A 39 -11.50 6.08 9.14
N PHE A 40 -11.41 5.90 7.82
CA PHE A 40 -11.87 6.90 6.85
C PHE A 40 -13.36 6.76 6.53
N SER A 41 -14.04 5.72 7.04
CA SER A 41 -15.44 5.41 6.74
C SER A 41 -15.72 5.33 5.22
N VAL A 42 -14.81 4.69 4.48
CA VAL A 42 -14.91 4.55 3.01
C VAL A 42 -16.08 3.61 2.66
N PRO A 43 -16.98 4.00 1.73
CA PRO A 43 -18.07 3.14 1.30
C PRO A 43 -17.57 1.82 0.68
N PRO A 44 -18.31 0.71 0.83
CA PRO A 44 -17.95 -0.55 0.21
C PRO A 44 -17.86 -0.43 -1.32
N GLY A 45 -16.81 -0.96 -1.92
CA GLY A 45 -16.60 -0.95 -3.37
C GLY A 45 -15.77 0.23 -3.88
N GLU A 46 -15.58 1.27 -3.07
CA GLU A 46 -14.78 2.45 -3.42
C GLU A 46 -13.30 2.30 -3.09
N THR A 47 -12.85 1.07 -2.79
CA THR A 47 -11.44 0.77 -2.47
C THR A 47 -10.93 -0.39 -3.31
N LYS A 48 -9.75 -0.21 -3.93
CA LYS A 48 -9.10 -1.24 -4.75
C LYS A 48 -7.62 -1.36 -4.41
N CYS A 49 -7.10 -2.58 -4.47
CA CYS A 49 -5.66 -2.84 -4.34
C CYS A 49 -5.11 -3.30 -5.69
N PHE A 50 -3.89 -2.90 -6.01
CA PHE A 50 -3.22 -3.24 -7.28
C PHE A 50 -1.71 -3.41 -7.06
N PRO A 51 -1.03 -4.25 -7.86
CA PRO A 51 0.42 -4.40 -7.75
C PRO A 51 1.17 -3.16 -8.24
N PRO A 52 2.38 -2.90 -7.70
CA PRO A 52 3.20 -1.78 -8.16
C PRO A 52 3.52 -1.93 -9.66
N GLY A 53 3.45 -0.83 -10.40
CA GLY A 53 3.79 -0.79 -11.83
C GLY A 53 2.72 -1.30 -12.79
N GLN A 54 1.58 -1.82 -12.33
CA GLN A 54 0.44 -2.08 -13.22
C GLN A 54 -0.39 -0.81 -13.45
N PRO A 55 -0.87 -0.59 -14.68
CA PRO A 55 -1.72 0.55 -14.98
C PRO A 55 -3.05 0.47 -14.23
N GLU A 56 -3.53 1.66 -13.89
CA GLU A 56 -4.63 2.07 -13.01
C GLU A 56 -6.03 1.52 -13.37
N ARG A 57 -6.12 0.62 -14.35
CA ARG A 57 -7.37 0.13 -14.96
C ARG A 57 -7.41 -1.39 -15.14
N ALA A 58 -6.76 -2.15 -14.25
CA ALA A 58 -7.10 -3.56 -14.15
C ALA A 58 -8.54 -3.66 -13.61
N ASP A 59 -9.49 -4.06 -14.45
CA ASP A 59 -10.87 -4.26 -14.06
C ASP A 59 -10.94 -5.35 -12.97
N GLY A 60 -11.20 -4.92 -11.74
CA GLY A 60 -11.45 -5.80 -10.59
C GLY A 60 -10.48 -5.57 -9.43
N THR A 61 -11.01 -5.63 -8.22
CA THR A 61 -10.21 -5.67 -6.99
C THR A 61 -9.45 -6.99 -6.94
N LEU A 62 -8.14 -6.96 -7.12
CA LEU A 62 -7.30 -8.14 -6.92
C LEU A 62 -7.21 -8.45 -5.42
N PRO A 63 -7.20 -9.74 -5.02
CA PRO A 63 -6.88 -10.12 -3.65
C PRO A 63 -5.52 -9.54 -3.25
N LEU A 64 -5.40 -9.01 -2.02
CA LEU A 64 -4.16 -8.39 -1.54
C LEU A 64 -2.92 -9.27 -1.75
N LYS A 65 -3.06 -10.58 -1.53
CA LYS A 65 -2.00 -11.57 -1.78
C LYS A 65 -1.43 -11.53 -3.21
N GLN A 66 -2.24 -11.18 -4.21
CA GLN A 66 -1.83 -11.08 -5.62
C GLN A 66 -1.29 -9.70 -5.97
N THR A 67 -1.52 -8.69 -5.11
CA THR A 67 -1.04 -7.31 -5.31
C THR A 67 0.31 -7.06 -4.64
N LEU A 68 0.63 -7.79 -3.58
CA LEU A 68 1.89 -7.62 -2.84
C LEU A 68 3.07 -8.12 -3.66
N MET A 69 4.01 -7.23 -3.95
CA MET A 69 5.27 -7.55 -4.61
C MET A 69 6.46 -7.17 -3.73
N MET A 70 7.44 -8.04 -3.64
CA MET A 70 8.69 -7.74 -2.94
C MET A 70 9.55 -6.85 -3.82
N GLY A 71 9.91 -5.67 -3.35
CA GLY A 71 10.83 -4.75 -3.98
C GLY A 71 12.29 -5.18 -3.81
N GLN A 72 13.19 -4.54 -4.55
CA GLN A 72 14.64 -4.76 -4.40
C GLN A 72 15.18 -4.24 -3.06
N ASP A 73 14.43 -3.34 -2.42
CA ASP A 73 14.69 -2.78 -1.08
C ASP A 73 14.26 -3.72 0.06
N LEU A 74 13.75 -4.91 -0.27
CA LEU A 74 13.22 -5.91 0.66
C LEU A 74 11.95 -5.45 1.41
N TYR A 75 11.22 -4.48 0.86
CA TYR A 75 9.87 -4.15 1.31
C TYR A 75 8.83 -4.85 0.44
N TRP A 76 7.68 -5.17 1.02
CA TRP A 76 6.48 -5.49 0.28
C TRP A 76 5.81 -4.20 -0.19
N HIS A 77 5.45 -4.14 -1.46
CA HIS A 77 4.84 -3.00 -2.12
C HIS A 77 3.46 -3.36 -2.65
N PHE A 78 2.52 -2.43 -2.56
CA PHE A 78 1.23 -2.47 -3.25
C PHE A 78 0.65 -1.06 -3.38
N GLY A 79 -0.20 -0.88 -4.39
CA GLY A 79 -1.02 0.31 -4.57
C GLY A 79 -2.40 0.13 -3.92
N LEU A 80 -2.90 1.19 -3.31
CA LEU A 80 -4.24 1.34 -2.78
C LEU A 80 -4.92 2.50 -3.52
N GLU A 81 -6.10 2.28 -4.05
CA GLU A 81 -6.95 3.30 -4.64
C GLU A 81 -8.19 3.50 -3.77
N ILE A 82 -8.53 4.76 -3.50
CA ILE A 82 -9.78 5.19 -2.85
C ILE A 82 -10.50 6.08 -3.86
N MET A 83 -11.69 5.68 -4.29
CA MET A 83 -12.52 6.51 -5.17
C MET A 83 -13.29 7.54 -4.34
N LEU A 84 -13.04 8.82 -4.59
CA LEU A 84 -13.80 9.90 -3.99
C LEU A 84 -15.04 10.17 -4.85
N LEU A 85 -16.20 10.19 -4.21
CA LEU A 85 -17.47 10.44 -4.87
C LEU A 85 -17.77 11.94 -4.87
N SER A 86 -18.24 12.44 -6.01
CA SER A 86 -18.85 13.77 -6.13
C SER A 86 -20.25 13.77 -5.51
N GLU A 87 -20.79 14.96 -5.24
CA GLU A 87 -22.19 15.08 -4.79
C GLU A 87 -23.17 14.58 -5.87
N ASN A 88 -22.78 14.66 -7.15
CA ASN A 88 -23.57 14.21 -8.29
C ASN A 88 -22.81 13.19 -9.16
N PRO A 89 -22.70 11.91 -8.76
CA PRO A 89 -21.90 10.90 -9.48
C PRO A 89 -22.35 10.65 -10.93
N GLU A 90 -23.60 10.96 -11.26
CA GLU A 90 -24.15 10.80 -12.61
C GLU A 90 -23.65 11.88 -13.59
N THR A 91 -23.26 13.05 -13.08
CA THR A 91 -22.85 14.20 -13.89
C THR A 91 -21.40 14.63 -13.64
N GLU A 92 -20.81 14.21 -12.54
CA GLU A 92 -19.45 14.55 -12.13
C GLU A 92 -18.65 13.28 -11.87
N PRO A 93 -17.56 13.02 -12.62
CA PRO A 93 -16.76 11.82 -12.42
C PRO A 93 -16.12 11.84 -11.03
N GLY A 94 -16.11 10.68 -10.37
CA GLY A 94 -15.36 10.49 -9.13
C GLY A 94 -13.85 10.69 -9.34
N GLN A 95 -13.15 11.01 -8.26
CA GLN A 95 -11.72 11.25 -8.28
C GLN A 95 -10.97 10.13 -7.55
N PRO A 96 -10.17 9.31 -8.25
CA PRO A 96 -9.36 8.30 -7.59
C PRO A 96 -8.20 8.94 -6.84
N VAL A 97 -8.00 8.52 -5.59
CA VAL A 97 -6.81 8.79 -4.80
C VAL A 97 -5.99 7.51 -4.73
N GLN A 98 -4.82 7.53 -5.34
CA GLN A 98 -3.91 6.40 -5.40
C GLN A 98 -2.75 6.60 -4.44
N ILE A 99 -2.45 5.56 -3.67
CA ILE A 99 -1.47 5.58 -2.60
C ILE A 99 -0.58 4.35 -2.77
N HIS A 100 0.72 4.55 -2.96
CA HIS A 100 1.69 3.47 -2.98
C HIS A 100 2.23 3.25 -1.56
N LEU A 101 1.95 2.09 -1.01
CA LEU A 101 2.37 1.70 0.32
C LEU A 101 3.48 0.65 0.25
N SER A 102 4.40 0.73 1.20
CA SER A 102 5.46 -0.26 1.37
C SER A 102 5.61 -0.65 2.84
N PHE A 103 5.87 -1.92 3.12
CA PHE A 103 6.10 -2.37 4.49
C PHE A 103 7.03 -3.59 4.59
N LYS A 104 7.61 -3.81 5.76
CA LYS A 104 8.37 -5.03 6.08
C LYS A 104 8.28 -5.34 7.57
N LYS A 105 8.46 -6.61 7.96
CA LYS A 105 8.58 -6.98 9.37
C LYS A 105 10.03 -6.88 9.82
N VAL A 106 10.29 -6.25 10.96
CA VAL A 106 11.60 -6.13 11.62
C VAL A 106 11.40 -6.36 13.11
N ASP A 107 12.13 -7.31 13.68
CA ASP A 107 12.13 -7.60 15.12
C ASP A 107 10.74 -7.78 15.76
N GLY A 108 9.80 -8.38 15.00
CA GLY A 108 8.43 -8.64 15.46
C GLY A 108 7.44 -7.51 15.17
N ASN A 109 7.90 -6.30 14.88
CA ASN A 109 7.07 -5.17 14.47
C ASN A 109 7.07 -5.00 12.94
N PHE A 110 6.12 -4.24 12.42
CA PHE A 110 6.09 -3.87 11.01
C PHE A 110 6.56 -2.42 10.85
N GLN A 111 7.42 -2.18 9.87
CA GLN A 111 7.74 -0.84 9.40
C GLN A 111 6.87 -0.56 8.18
N LEU A 112 6.06 0.49 8.24
CA LEU A 112 5.13 0.93 7.19
C LEU A 112 5.54 2.30 6.66
N LYS A 113 5.47 2.49 5.36
CA LYS A 113 5.78 3.76 4.70
C LYS A 113 4.85 4.01 3.53
N VAL A 114 4.67 5.29 3.21
CA VAL A 114 4.26 5.73 1.88
C VAL A 114 5.51 5.73 1.01
N ALA A 115 5.46 5.08 -0.15
CA ALA A 115 6.60 5.05 -1.07
C ALA A 115 7.01 6.49 -1.44
N GLY A 116 8.31 6.76 -1.62
CA GLY A 116 8.82 8.10 -1.91
C GLY A 116 8.73 9.11 -0.75
N LYS A 117 8.21 8.74 0.43
CA LYS A 117 8.35 9.53 1.67
C LYS A 117 9.44 8.91 2.56
N GLU A 118 10.22 9.77 3.21
CA GLU A 118 11.29 9.35 4.14
C GLU A 118 10.74 8.77 5.45
N HIS A 119 9.59 9.27 5.90
CA HIS A 119 9.06 8.93 7.20
C HIS A 119 8.59 7.46 7.26
N THR A 120 8.93 6.79 8.36
CA THR A 120 8.64 5.37 8.60
C THR A 120 7.85 5.21 9.88
N TYR A 121 6.74 4.51 9.78
CA TYR A 121 5.87 4.20 10.91
C TYR A 121 6.17 2.81 11.44
N GLU A 122 6.41 2.71 12.75
CA GLU A 122 6.52 1.42 13.42
C GLU A 122 5.13 0.98 13.92
N VAL A 123 4.68 -0.17 13.44
CA VAL A 123 3.37 -0.74 13.71
C VAL A 123 3.54 -2.03 14.50
N ASN A 124 3.05 -2.01 15.74
CA ASN A 124 2.96 -3.18 16.59
C ASN A 124 1.48 -3.61 16.68
N LEU A 125 1.14 -4.76 16.12
CA LEU A 125 -0.24 -5.26 16.03
C LEU A 125 -0.88 -5.63 17.37
N GLU A 126 -0.11 -5.71 18.47
CA GLU A 126 -0.62 -6.01 19.81
C GLU A 126 -1.11 -4.75 20.53
N LYS A 127 -0.81 -3.55 20.01
CA LYS A 127 -1.32 -2.29 20.53
C LYS A 127 -2.76 -2.05 20.06
N GLY A 128 -3.57 -1.36 20.87
CA GLY A 128 -5.01 -1.19 20.61
C GLY A 128 -5.38 -0.44 19.32
N GLN A 129 -4.61 0.58 18.94
CA GLN A 129 -4.81 1.33 17.68
C GLN A 129 -3.46 1.47 16.94
N PRO A 130 -2.99 0.39 16.30
CA PRO A 130 -1.61 0.31 15.85
C PRO A 130 -1.32 1.16 14.60
N PHE A 131 -2.35 1.53 13.85
CA PHE A 131 -2.24 2.28 12.61
C PHE A 131 -2.62 3.76 12.72
N LYS A 132 -3.17 4.20 13.87
CA LYS A 132 -3.77 5.54 13.97
C LYS A 132 -2.84 6.70 13.59
N PRO A 133 -1.57 6.73 14.07
CA PRO A 133 -0.64 7.80 13.66
C PRO A 133 -0.37 7.83 12.15
N PHE A 134 -0.33 6.66 11.51
CA PHE A 134 -0.15 6.56 10.06
C PHE A 134 -1.40 7.04 9.31
N PHE A 135 -2.61 6.67 9.78
CA PHE A 135 -3.85 7.11 9.17
C PHE A 135 -4.06 8.63 9.27
N ASP A 136 -3.72 9.23 10.41
CA ASP A 136 -3.85 10.68 10.60
C ASP A 136 -2.92 11.47 9.64
N ASP A 137 -1.66 11.05 9.49
CA ASP A 137 -0.73 11.67 8.53
C ASP A 137 -1.16 11.44 7.07
N LEU A 138 -1.62 10.23 6.76
CA LEU A 138 -2.09 9.90 5.41
C LEU A 138 -3.31 10.75 5.04
N PHE A 139 -4.25 10.90 5.97
CA PHE A 139 -5.44 11.73 5.76
C PHE A 139 -5.06 13.19 5.53
N ALA A 140 -4.18 13.76 6.37
CA ALA A 140 -3.66 15.11 6.18
C ALA A 140 -2.99 15.29 4.81
N THR A 141 -2.18 14.32 4.39
CA THR A 141 -1.52 14.33 3.08
C THR A 141 -2.52 14.33 1.92
N ILE A 142 -3.59 13.53 2.01
CA ILE A 142 -4.64 13.49 0.99
C ILE A 142 -5.36 14.84 0.93
N GLN A 143 -5.70 15.42 2.09
CA GLN A 143 -6.36 16.72 2.16
C GLN A 143 -5.50 17.83 1.53
N GLU A 144 -4.21 17.86 1.83
CA GLU A 144 -3.26 18.81 1.21
C GLU A 144 -3.20 18.61 -0.31
N SER A 145 -3.06 17.37 -0.77
CA SER A 145 -3.03 17.07 -2.21
C SER A 145 -4.31 17.47 -2.94
N LEU A 146 -5.48 17.38 -2.30
CA LEU A 146 -6.76 17.79 -2.89
C LEU A 146 -6.89 19.32 -2.93
N LYS A 147 -6.49 20.03 -1.87
CA LYS A 147 -6.52 21.49 -1.81
C LYS A 147 -5.62 22.13 -2.87
N GLU A 148 -4.45 21.56 -3.09
CA GLU A 148 -3.50 22.02 -4.12
C GLU A 148 -3.95 21.66 -5.56
N GLY A 149 -4.98 20.81 -5.72
CA GLY A 149 -5.39 20.27 -7.02
C GLY A 149 -5.76 21.33 -8.06
N VAL A 150 -6.44 22.40 -7.65
CA VAL A 150 -6.83 23.51 -8.56
C VAL A 150 -5.59 24.30 -9.03
N ASP A 151 -4.64 24.55 -8.12
CA ASP A 151 -3.39 25.26 -8.42
C ASP A 151 -2.44 24.42 -9.30
N ARG A 152 -2.61 23.10 -9.33
CA ARG A 152 -1.82 22.19 -10.16
C ARG A 152 -2.29 22.11 -11.61
N PHE A 153 -3.54 22.45 -11.93
CA PHE A 153 -4.02 22.49 -13.33
C PHE A 153 -3.39 23.63 -14.15
N THR A 154 -2.92 24.68 -13.48
CA THR A 154 -2.24 25.82 -14.11
C THR A 154 -0.73 25.63 -14.23
N GLU A 155 -0.16 24.57 -13.62
CA GLU A 155 1.27 24.27 -13.61
C GLU A 155 1.56 22.88 -14.23
N LYS A 156 2.73 22.66 -14.84
CA LYS A 156 3.12 21.32 -15.39
C LYS A 156 3.47 20.30 -14.30
N LYS A 157 2.63 20.15 -13.27
CA LYS A 157 2.81 19.20 -12.18
C LYS A 157 2.15 17.84 -12.53
N PRO A 158 2.61 16.72 -11.95
CA PRO A 158 1.98 15.42 -12.14
C PRO A 158 0.50 15.43 -11.70
N PRO A 159 -0.35 14.56 -12.28
CA PRO A 159 -1.78 14.53 -12.00
C PRO A 159 -2.07 14.41 -10.50
N ALA A 160 -3.09 15.11 -10.04
CA ALA A 160 -3.50 15.16 -8.63
C ALA A 160 -3.75 13.74 -8.07
N CYS A 161 -3.54 13.59 -6.77
CA CYS A 161 -3.93 12.40 -5.99
C CYS A 161 -3.20 11.09 -6.32
N LYS A 162 -1.95 11.17 -6.81
CA LYS A 162 -0.99 10.06 -6.76
C LYS A 162 0.03 10.30 -5.66
N ILE A 163 -0.07 9.53 -4.58
CA ILE A 163 0.76 9.64 -3.40
C ILE A 163 1.76 8.50 -3.39
N GLY A 164 3.05 8.83 -3.48
CA GLY A 164 4.14 7.88 -3.39
C GLY A 164 4.46 7.08 -4.67
N PHE A 165 3.86 7.44 -5.79
CA PHE A 165 4.27 6.93 -7.09
C PHE A 165 5.43 7.77 -7.63
N MET A 166 6.60 7.16 -7.77
CA MET A 166 7.71 7.77 -8.53
C MET A 166 7.44 7.64 -10.03
N SER A 167 7.79 8.66 -10.81
CA SER A 167 7.57 8.72 -12.26
C SER A 167 8.35 7.66 -13.06
N GLU A 168 9.26 6.96 -12.42
CA GLU A 168 10.09 5.92 -13.04
C GLU A 168 10.25 4.79 -12.01
N CYS A 169 9.42 3.75 -12.14
CA CYS A 169 9.84 2.42 -11.71
C CYS A 169 10.60 1.82 -12.91
N PRO A 170 11.92 1.58 -12.83
CA PRO A 170 12.65 0.83 -13.85
C PRO A 170 12.20 -0.64 -13.93
#